data_AF-A0A1S0UA21-F1
#
_entry.id   AF-A0A1S0UA21-F1
#
_cell.length_a   1.000
_cell.length_b   1.000
_cell.length_c   1.000
_cell.angle_alpha   90.00
_cell.angle_beta   90.00
_cell.angle_gamma   90.00
#
_symmetry.space_group_name_H-M   'P 1'
#
loop_
_entity.id
_entity.type
_entity.pdbx_description
1 polymer ?
#
loop_
_entity_poly.entity_id
_entity_poly.type
_entity_poly.pdbx_seq_one_letter_code
_entity_poly.pdbx_strand_id
1 'polypeptide(L)'
;MGQKGTTCPVTNTTVSATTSLRPTVPDRQAFQQALRECNQSISETVAKIDGIIGKNNTAGTLTMLKQSKQEPRKRREQLKVEADGMKIEINEIKMLLAEKNALLSDIENDLVYRDESRLTTRLKELEVAYSQTKFTSSRTEKALIKEIDKLKRNRAKLTQVYLIIPLI
;
A
#
# COMPACT_ATOMS: atom_id res chain seq x y z
N MET A 1 61.16 102.76 15.62
CA MET A 1 61.00 104.03 14.90
C MET A 1 60.60 103.66 13.48
N GLY A 2 59.40 103.84 12.95
CA GLY A 2 58.36 104.87 13.10
C GLY A 2 57.52 104.73 11.82
N GLN A 3 56.21 104.83 11.96
CA GLN A 3 55.17 104.49 10.96
C GLN A 3 55.37 105.11 9.57
N LYS A 4 54.95 104.39 8.53
CA LYS A 4 54.05 104.94 7.49
C LYS A 4 53.00 103.88 7.16
N GLY A 5 51.78 104.13 7.62
CA GLY A 5 50.62 103.31 7.29
C GLY A 5 50.32 103.38 5.80
N THR A 6 50.21 102.22 5.17
CA THR A 6 49.65 102.08 3.83
C THR A 6 48.20 101.70 3.99
N THR A 7 47.31 102.62 3.61
CA THR A 7 45.87 102.47 3.60
C THR A 7 45.48 101.36 2.63
N CYS A 8 44.98 100.22 3.14
CA CYS A 8 44.34 99.21 2.30
C CYS A 8 42.88 99.63 2.07
N PRO A 9 42.36 99.60 0.82
CA PRO A 9 40.98 99.96 0.55
C PRO A 9 40.06 98.93 1.20
N VAL A 10 39.13 99.40 2.03
CA VAL A 10 37.99 98.59 2.49
C VAL A 10 37.12 98.34 1.27
N THR A 11 37.31 97.17 0.66
CA THR A 11 36.36 96.68 -0.33
C THR A 11 35.22 96.09 0.49
N ASN A 12 34.06 96.72 0.45
CA ASN A 12 32.84 96.16 1.03
C ASN A 12 32.49 94.89 0.26
N THR A 13 33.09 93.77 0.66
CA THR A 13 32.72 92.45 0.17
C THR A 13 31.37 92.14 0.78
N THR A 14 30.31 92.42 0.02
CA THR A 14 28.98 91.92 0.30
C THR A 14 29.06 90.39 0.27
N VAL A 15 29.12 89.78 1.46
CA VAL A 15 28.92 88.34 1.62
C VAL A 15 27.44 88.08 1.33
N SER A 16 27.11 87.87 0.06
CA SER A 16 25.83 87.29 -0.30
C SER A 16 25.83 85.85 0.19
N ALA A 17 25.14 85.61 1.30
CA ALA A 17 24.82 84.29 1.79
C ALA A 17 23.99 83.56 0.71
N THR A 18 24.63 82.72 -0.09
CA THR A 18 23.92 81.70 -0.89
C THR A 18 23.48 80.59 0.04
N THR A 19 22.31 80.83 0.64
CA THR A 19 21.22 79.88 0.85
C THR A 19 21.58 78.40 0.80
N SER A 20 21.52 77.78 1.98
CA SER A 20 20.76 76.55 2.27
C SER A 20 20.86 75.43 1.24
N LEU A 21 21.60 74.38 1.60
CA LEU A 21 21.39 73.02 1.08
C LEU A 21 19.99 72.55 1.51
N ARG A 22 18.95 73.03 0.81
CA ARG A 22 17.61 72.43 0.86
C ARG A 22 17.68 71.07 0.17
N PRO A 23 17.07 70.01 0.71
CA PRO A 23 16.86 68.79 -0.05
C PRO A 23 16.20 69.16 -1.37
N THR A 24 16.81 68.77 -2.49
CA THR A 24 16.23 69.00 -3.83
C THR A 24 14.83 68.39 -3.82
N VAL A 25 13.81 69.23 -3.98
CA VAL A 25 12.42 68.79 -4.09
C VAL A 25 12.38 67.78 -5.24
N PRO A 26 11.92 66.53 -5.02
CA PRO A 26 11.84 65.54 -6.08
C PRO A 26 11.08 66.16 -7.25
N ASP A 27 11.62 66.03 -8.46
CA ASP A 27 10.96 66.54 -9.65
C ASP A 27 9.56 65.94 -9.71
N ARG A 28 8.56 66.79 -9.47
CA ARG A 28 7.16 66.41 -9.38
C ARG A 28 6.71 65.76 -10.68
N GLN A 29 7.26 66.20 -11.82
CA GLN A 29 6.93 65.62 -13.11
C GLN A 29 7.53 64.22 -13.24
N ALA A 30 8.81 64.04 -12.92
CA ALA A 30 9.44 62.72 -12.91
C ALA A 30 8.73 61.73 -11.97
N PHE A 31 8.34 62.17 -10.76
CA PHE A 31 7.60 61.33 -9.82
C PHE A 31 6.21 60.95 -10.34
N GLN A 32 5.46 61.92 -10.87
CA GLN A 32 4.14 61.65 -11.46
C GLN A 32 4.26 60.74 -12.70
N GLN A 33 5.33 60.86 -13.48
CA GLN A 33 5.59 60.01 -14.62
C GLN A 33 5.88 58.57 -14.20
N ALA A 34 6.77 58.36 -13.22
CA ALA A 34 7.08 57.03 -12.69
C ALA A 34 5.83 56.36 -12.06
N LEU A 35 4.97 57.14 -11.38
CA LEU A 35 3.71 56.62 -10.86
C LEU A 35 2.76 56.16 -11.97
N ARG A 36 2.67 56.92 -13.07
CA ARG A 36 1.84 56.54 -14.24
C ARG A 36 2.35 55.27 -14.89
N GLU A 37 3.67 55.15 -15.07
CA GLU A 37 4.31 53.95 -15.64
C GLU A 37 4.11 52.72 -14.75
N CYS A 38 4.25 52.88 -13.42
CA CYS A 38 3.99 51.82 -12.46
C CYS A 38 2.53 51.35 -12.53
N ASN A 39 1.58 52.29 -12.51
CA ASN A 39 0.16 51.97 -12.63
C ASN A 39 -0.18 51.26 -13.94
N GLN A 40 0.41 51.71 -15.05
CA GLN A 40 0.24 51.07 -16.36
C GLN A 40 0.78 49.63 -16.35
N SER A 41 1.97 49.42 -15.79
CA SER A 41 2.57 48.07 -15.66
C SER A 41 1.72 47.14 -14.79
N ILE A 42 1.15 47.66 -13.70
CA ILE A 42 0.22 46.92 -12.83
C ILE A 42 -1.02 46.54 -13.63
N SER A 43 -1.66 47.48 -14.33
CA SER A 43 -2.85 47.22 -15.14
C SER A 43 -2.60 46.18 -16.24
N GLU A 44 -1.46 46.24 -16.92
CA GLU A 44 -1.09 45.27 -17.95
C GLU A 44 -0.84 43.87 -17.37
N THR A 45 -0.21 43.81 -16.19
CA THR A 45 0.04 42.54 -15.49
C THR A 45 -1.27 41.90 -15.04
N VAL A 46 -2.19 42.70 -14.47
CA VAL A 46 -3.52 42.24 -14.07
C VAL A 46 -4.29 41.72 -15.28
N ALA A 47 -4.29 42.45 -16.40
CA ALA A 47 -4.95 42.01 -17.63
C ALA A 47 -4.35 40.69 -18.18
N LYS A 48 -3.05 40.45 -18.03
CA LYS A 48 -2.42 39.17 -18.38
C LYS A 48 -2.86 38.04 -17.45
N ILE A 49 -2.93 38.30 -16.14
CA ILE A 49 -3.41 37.33 -15.15
C ILE A 49 -4.87 36.98 -15.42
N ASP A 50 -5.73 37.97 -15.61
CA ASP A 50 -7.13 37.78 -15.98
C ASP A 50 -7.27 37.08 -17.33
N GLY A 51 -6.37 37.37 -18.27
CA GLY A 51 -6.26 36.65 -19.52
C GLY A 51 -5.91 35.17 -19.32
N ILE A 52 -5.00 34.82 -18.40
CA ILE A 52 -4.61 33.42 -18.14
C ILE A 52 -5.71 32.67 -17.38
N ILE A 53 -6.31 33.30 -16.37
CA ILE A 53 -7.37 32.71 -15.53
C ILE A 53 -8.68 32.62 -16.32
N GLY A 54 -9.00 33.66 -17.09
CA GLY A 54 -10.23 33.79 -17.87
C GLY A 54 -10.19 33.09 -19.24
N LYS A 55 -9.01 32.92 -19.87
CA LYS A 55 -8.94 32.14 -21.11
C LYS A 55 -9.22 30.67 -20.85
N ASN A 56 -9.98 30.08 -21.76
CA ASN A 56 -10.23 28.64 -21.91
C ASN A 56 -11.07 27.99 -20.79
N ASN A 57 -11.84 28.75 -20.00
CA ASN A 57 -12.74 28.20 -18.98
C ASN A 57 -12.01 27.20 -18.04
N THR A 58 -10.75 27.48 -17.70
CA THR A 58 -9.88 26.57 -16.94
C THR A 58 -10.42 26.31 -15.54
N ALA A 59 -11.00 27.32 -14.89
CA ALA A 59 -11.68 27.19 -13.61
C ALA A 59 -12.93 26.28 -13.68
N GLY A 60 -13.74 26.41 -14.74
CA GLY A 60 -14.89 25.53 -14.98
C GLY A 60 -14.45 24.09 -15.25
N THR A 61 -13.43 23.91 -16.09
CA THR A 61 -12.83 22.60 -16.41
C THR A 61 -12.27 21.93 -15.16
N LEU A 62 -11.56 22.67 -14.30
CA LEU A 62 -11.04 22.17 -13.03
C LEU A 62 -12.17 21.72 -12.09
N THR A 63 -13.26 22.48 -12.04
CA THR A 63 -14.43 22.16 -11.22
C THR A 63 -15.11 20.89 -11.71
N MET A 64 -15.32 20.76 -13.02
CA MET A 64 -15.86 19.53 -13.63
C MET A 64 -14.95 18.32 -13.38
N LEU A 65 -13.62 18.48 -13.50
CA LEU A 65 -12.67 17.41 -13.20
C LEU A 65 -12.68 17.00 -11.72
N LYS A 66 -12.84 17.95 -10.79
CA LYS A 66 -12.99 17.65 -9.36
C LYS A 66 -14.26 16.83 -9.10
N GLN A 67 -15.39 17.23 -9.67
CA GLN A 67 -16.67 16.50 -9.54
C GLN A 67 -16.60 15.12 -10.21
N SER A 68 -16.07 15.04 -11.43
CA SER A 68 -15.91 13.81 -12.19
C SER A 68 -15.08 12.75 -11.46
N LYS A 69 -14.09 13.15 -10.65
CA LYS A 69 -13.26 12.22 -9.86
C LYS A 69 -13.95 11.66 -8.61
N GLN A 70 -15.08 12.21 -8.17
CA GLN A 70 -15.69 11.84 -6.90
C GLN A 70 -16.30 10.44 -6.94
N GLU A 71 -17.08 10.13 -7.96
CA GLU A 71 -17.71 8.81 -8.11
C GLU A 71 -16.69 7.68 -8.36
N PRO A 72 -15.68 7.82 -9.24
CA PRO A 72 -14.62 6.84 -9.38
C PRO A 72 -13.87 6.56 -8.07
N ARG A 73 -13.66 7.59 -7.23
CA ARG A 73 -13.01 7.42 -5.92
C ARG A 73 -13.88 6.61 -4.96
N LYS A 74 -15.18 6.92 -4.87
CA LYS A 74 -16.12 6.15 -4.04
C LYS A 74 -16.19 4.70 -4.49
N ARG A 75 -16.34 4.47 -5.80
CA ARG A 75 -16.38 3.12 -6.38
C ARG A 75 -15.12 2.32 -6.08
N ARG A 76 -13.95 2.95 -6.20
CA ARG A 76 -12.67 2.30 -5.86
C ARG A 76 -12.61 1.89 -4.39
N GLU A 77 -13.06 2.74 -3.47
CA GLU A 77 -13.04 2.40 -2.04
C GLU A 77 -14.01 1.27 -1.72
N GLN A 78 -15.21 1.29 -2.32
CA GLN A 78 -16.18 0.21 -2.16
C GLN A 78 -15.64 -1.13 -2.68
N LEU A 79 -15.05 -1.14 -3.89
CA LEU A 79 -14.45 -2.34 -4.46
C LEU A 79 -13.28 -2.87 -3.63
N LYS A 80 -12.52 -1.99 -2.98
CA LYS A 80 -11.44 -2.38 -2.08
C LYS A 80 -12.00 -3.12 -0.86
N VAL A 81 -13.02 -2.56 -0.21
CA VAL A 81 -13.69 -3.20 0.95
C VAL A 81 -14.28 -4.55 0.55
N GLU A 82 -14.94 -4.63 -0.61
CA GLU A 82 -15.51 -5.88 -1.13
C GLU A 82 -14.44 -6.94 -1.39
N ALA A 83 -13.33 -6.55 -2.04
CA ALA A 83 -12.21 -7.47 -2.31
C ALA A 83 -11.54 -7.96 -1.01
N ASP A 84 -11.38 -7.08 -0.02
CA ASP A 84 -10.85 -7.45 1.29
C ASP A 84 -11.80 -8.43 2.02
N GLY A 85 -13.11 -8.23 1.91
CA GLY A 85 -14.13 -9.16 2.42
C GLY A 85 -14.07 -10.54 1.74
N MET A 86 -14.09 -10.58 0.41
CA MET A 86 -13.99 -11.84 -0.35
C MET A 86 -12.70 -12.61 -0.04
N LYS A 87 -11.59 -11.92 0.21
CA LYS A 87 -10.32 -12.56 0.58
C LYS A 87 -10.43 -13.33 1.90
N ILE A 88 -11.20 -12.81 2.86
CA ILE A 88 -11.46 -13.48 4.14
C ILE A 88 -12.30 -14.74 3.89
N GLU A 89 -13.41 -14.61 3.16
CA GLU A 89 -14.30 -15.74 2.82
C GLU A 89 -13.55 -16.86 2.09
N ILE A 90 -12.70 -16.52 1.11
CA ILE A 90 -11.86 -17.49 0.39
C ILE A 90 -10.92 -18.24 1.34
N ASN A 91 -10.34 -17.56 2.32
CA ASN A 91 -9.45 -18.20 3.28
C ASN A 91 -10.22 -19.14 4.21
N GLU A 92 -11.41 -18.77 4.66
CA GLU A 92 -12.28 -19.63 5.47
C GLU A 92 -12.69 -20.89 4.71
N ILE A 93 -13.12 -20.74 3.45
CA ILE A 93 -13.48 -21.87 2.58
C ILE A 93 -12.27 -22.80 2.38
N LYS A 94 -11.06 -22.25 2.18
CA LYS A 94 -9.84 -23.05 2.07
C LYS A 94 -9.54 -23.85 3.33
N MET A 95 -9.72 -23.26 4.52
CA MET A 95 -9.53 -23.99 5.77
C MET A 95 -10.54 -25.13 5.92
N LEU A 96 -11.82 -24.85 5.67
CA LEU A 96 -12.87 -25.86 5.72
C LEU A 96 -12.61 -26.99 4.73
N LEU A 97 -12.15 -26.68 3.52
CA LEU A 97 -11.80 -27.68 2.52
C LEU A 97 -10.63 -28.55 2.98
N ALA A 98 -9.60 -27.96 3.59
CA ALA A 98 -8.47 -28.70 4.15
C ALA A 98 -8.91 -29.64 5.27
N GLU A 99 -9.79 -29.18 6.17
CA GLU A 99 -10.36 -30.00 7.24
C GLU A 99 -11.18 -31.17 6.69
N LYS A 100 -12.04 -30.91 5.69
CA LYS A 100 -12.84 -31.96 5.04
C LYS A 100 -11.96 -33.00 4.33
N ASN A 101 -10.90 -32.57 3.67
CA ASN A 101 -9.96 -33.49 3.02
C ASN A 101 -9.21 -34.36 4.05
N ALA A 102 -8.81 -33.79 5.19
CA ALA A 102 -8.20 -34.56 6.28
C ALA A 102 -9.19 -35.61 6.82
N LEU A 103 -10.43 -35.20 7.12
CA LEU A 103 -11.47 -36.10 7.59
C LEU A 103 -11.79 -37.22 6.58
N LEU A 104 -11.86 -36.89 5.28
CA LEU A 104 -12.08 -37.87 4.22
C LEU A 104 -10.95 -38.90 4.20
N SER A 105 -9.69 -38.47 4.30
CA SER A 105 -8.55 -39.37 4.35
C SER A 105 -8.58 -40.29 5.57
N ASP A 106 -8.99 -39.78 6.73
CA ASP A 106 -9.15 -40.59 7.94
C ASP A 106 -10.26 -41.64 7.78
N ILE A 107 -11.41 -41.24 7.21
CA ILE A 107 -12.52 -42.16 6.92
C ILE A 107 -12.11 -43.21 5.88
N GLU A 108 -11.43 -42.82 4.81
CA GLU A 108 -10.93 -43.77 3.79
C GLU A 108 -9.97 -44.78 4.40
N ASN A 109 -9.05 -44.32 5.26
CA ASN A 109 -8.17 -45.22 6.02
C ASN A 109 -8.99 -46.20 6.85
N ASP A 110 -10.00 -45.74 7.58
CA ASP A 110 -10.86 -46.61 8.39
C ASP A 110 -11.68 -47.59 7.53
N LEU A 111 -12.18 -47.16 6.37
CA LEU A 111 -12.96 -47.99 5.44
C LEU A 111 -12.12 -49.05 4.73
N VAL A 112 -10.87 -48.75 4.37
CA VAL A 112 -9.92 -49.75 3.81
C VAL A 112 -9.77 -50.94 4.76
N TYR A 113 -9.91 -50.71 6.07
CA TYR A 113 -9.83 -51.75 7.08
C TYR A 113 -11.19 -52.35 7.48
N ARG A 114 -12.33 -51.81 7.03
CA ARG A 114 -13.67 -52.36 7.27
C ARG A 114 -14.09 -53.51 6.38
N ASP A 115 -13.42 -53.73 5.26
CA ASP A 115 -13.69 -54.91 4.44
C ASP A 115 -12.89 -56.10 4.99
N GLU A 116 -13.55 -56.94 5.80
CA GLU A 116 -12.95 -58.13 6.42
C GLU A 116 -12.31 -59.04 5.36
N SER A 117 -12.91 -59.14 4.16
CA SER A 117 -12.40 -59.99 3.09
C SER A 117 -11.09 -59.46 2.50
N ARG A 118 -11.01 -58.15 2.25
CA ARG A 118 -9.78 -57.49 1.80
C ARG A 118 -8.70 -57.50 2.87
N LEU A 119 -9.08 -57.26 4.13
CA LEU A 119 -8.17 -57.30 5.26
C LEU A 119 -7.54 -58.69 5.43
N THR A 120 -8.36 -59.73 5.33
CA THR A 120 -7.91 -61.13 5.43
C THR A 120 -7.01 -61.51 4.26
N THR A 121 -7.38 -61.11 3.04
CA THR A 121 -6.57 -61.35 1.84
C THR A 121 -5.20 -60.68 1.96
N ARG A 122 -5.17 -59.39 2.32
CA ARG A 122 -3.94 -58.62 2.46
C ARG A 122 -3.04 -59.14 3.58
N LEU A 123 -3.61 -59.53 4.71
CA LEU A 123 -2.86 -60.11 5.83
C LEU A 123 -2.21 -61.44 5.43
N LYS A 124 -2.94 -62.29 4.69
CA LYS A 124 -2.42 -63.55 4.15
C LYS A 124 -1.28 -63.32 3.16
N GLU A 125 -1.41 -62.35 2.25
CA GLU A 125 -0.34 -61.97 1.33
C GLU A 125 0.93 -61.54 2.06
N LEU A 126 0.81 -60.70 3.09
CA LEU A 126 1.96 -60.19 3.84
C LEU A 126 2.60 -61.27 4.72
N GLU A 127 1.81 -62.17 5.31
CA GLU A 127 2.35 -63.32 6.07
C GLU A 127 3.09 -64.31 5.16
N VAL A 128 2.58 -64.54 3.94
CA VAL A 128 3.28 -65.32 2.92
C VAL A 128 4.56 -64.62 2.49
N ALA A 129 4.50 -63.32 2.20
CA ALA A 129 5.67 -62.52 1.84
C ALA A 129 6.72 -62.54 2.95
N TYR A 130 6.33 -62.38 4.21
CA TYR A 130 7.24 -62.47 5.36
C TYR A 130 7.92 -63.85 5.44
N SER A 131 7.16 -64.92 5.24
CA SER A 131 7.68 -66.29 5.32
C SER A 131 8.62 -66.65 4.15
N GLN A 132 8.39 -66.06 2.98
CA GLN A 132 9.16 -66.32 1.76
C GLN A 132 10.36 -65.38 1.61
N THR A 133 10.29 -64.18 2.18
CA THR A 133 11.34 -63.17 2.04
C THR A 133 12.48 -63.47 2.99
N LYS A 134 13.68 -63.71 2.44
CA LYS A 134 14.92 -63.73 3.23
C LYS A 134 15.38 -62.30 3.43
N PHE A 135 14.94 -61.66 4.53
CA PHE A 135 15.31 -60.29 4.82
C PHE A 135 16.82 -60.14 5.01
N THR A 136 17.42 -59.23 4.25
CA THR A 136 18.82 -58.82 4.41
C THR A 136 18.94 -57.52 5.22
N SER A 137 17.83 -56.80 5.44
CA SER A 137 17.77 -55.54 6.18
C SER A 137 16.74 -55.63 7.31
N SER A 138 17.16 -55.35 8.54
CA SER A 138 16.24 -55.34 9.68
C SER A 138 15.25 -54.18 9.63
N ARG A 139 15.55 -53.12 8.86
CA ARG A 139 14.63 -51.99 8.66
C ARG A 139 13.43 -52.41 7.83
N THR A 140 13.63 -53.18 6.75
CA THR A 140 12.54 -53.66 5.89
C THR A 140 11.74 -54.76 6.58
N GLU A 141 12.40 -55.65 7.31
CA GLU A 141 11.74 -56.66 8.15
C GLU A 141 10.83 -56.01 9.20
N LYS A 142 11.35 -55.03 9.96
CA LYS A 142 10.55 -54.30 10.96
C LYS A 142 9.40 -53.52 10.36
N ALA A 143 9.54 -52.98 9.15
CA ALA A 143 8.46 -52.28 8.47
C ALA A 143 7.32 -53.26 8.12
N LEU A 144 7.65 -54.44 7.58
CA LEU A 144 6.67 -55.46 7.24
C LEU A 144 5.96 -56.02 8.48
N ILE A 145 6.71 -56.31 9.56
CA ILE A 145 6.14 -56.75 10.85
C ILE A 145 5.17 -55.71 11.38
N LYS A 146 5.53 -54.42 11.36
CA LYS A 146 4.63 -53.34 11.81
C LYS A 146 3.33 -53.27 11.00
N GLU A 147 3.39 -53.53 9.70
CA GLU A 147 2.21 -53.57 8.83
C GLU A 147 1.31 -54.77 9.15
N ILE A 148 1.90 -55.97 9.31
CA ILE A 148 1.17 -57.18 9.72
C ILE A 148 0.50 -56.97 11.09
N ASP A 149 1.21 -56.42 12.07
CA ASP A 149 0.68 -56.14 13.40
C ASP A 149 -0.47 -55.12 13.35
N LYS A 150 -0.36 -54.10 12.48
CA LYS A 150 -1.43 -53.11 12.27
C LYS A 150 -2.69 -53.78 11.72
N LEU A 151 -2.54 -54.65 10.72
CA LEU A 151 -3.66 -55.39 10.13
C LEU A 151 -4.30 -56.37 11.11
N LYS A 152 -3.50 -57.06 11.95
CA LYS A 152 -4.01 -57.92 13.04
C LYS A 152 -4.85 -57.14 14.04
N ARG A 153 -4.38 -55.96 14.47
CA ARG A 153 -5.14 -55.07 15.36
C ARG A 153 -6.44 -54.59 14.72
N ASN A 154 -6.42 -54.25 13.43
CA ASN A 154 -7.62 -53.81 12.71
C ASN A 154 -8.64 -54.94 12.56
N ARG A 155 -8.18 -56.17 12.31
CA ARG A 155 -9.04 -57.36 12.26
C ARG A 155 -9.75 -57.59 13.60
N ALA A 156 -9.00 -57.52 14.70
CA ALA A 156 -9.55 -57.69 16.05
C ALA A 156 -10.61 -56.63 16.39
N LYS A 157 -10.36 -55.36 16.03
CA LYS A 157 -11.34 -54.28 16.19
C LYS A 157 -12.60 -54.53 15.37
N LEU A 158 -12.47 -55.02 14.14
CA LEU A 158 -13.63 -55.34 13.31
C LEU A 158 -14.50 -56.42 13.91
N THR A 159 -13.88 -57.53 14.33
CA THR A 159 -14.58 -58.63 14.99
C THR A 159 -15.31 -58.13 16.24
N GLN A 160 -14.70 -57.24 17.02
CA GLN A 160 -15.33 -56.63 18.19
C GLN A 160 -16.55 -55.76 17.83
N VAL A 161 -16.47 -54.95 16.78
CA VAL A 161 -17.59 -54.10 16.32
C VAL A 161 -18.75 -54.96 15.83
N TYR A 162 -18.50 -56.02 15.05
CA TYR A 162 -19.54 -56.96 14.61
C TYR A 162 -20.17 -57.76 15.75
N LEU A 163 -19.44 -57.99 16.86
CA LEU A 163 -19.99 -58.64 18.06
C LEU A 163 -20.89 -57.70 18.89
N ILE A 164 -20.66 -56.38 18.82
CA ILE A 164 -21.40 -55.37 19.60
C ILE A 164 -22.63 -54.85 18.84
N ILE A 165 -22.59 -54.83 17.50
CA ILE A 165 -23.72 -54.49 16.64
C ILE A 165 -24.15 -55.78 15.93
N PRO A 166 -25.13 -56.53 16.48
CA PRO A 166 -25.71 -57.65 15.74
C PRO A 166 -26.32 -57.07 14.45
N LEU A 167 -26.02 -57.70 13.31
CA LEU A 167 -26.67 -57.42 12.04
C LEU A 167 -28.20 -57.39 12.22
N ILE A 168 -28.81 -56.21 12.04
CA ILE A 168 -30.24 -56.04 11.80
C ILE A 168 -30.47 -56.17 10.29
#